data_AF-A0A202E2I7-F1
#
_entry.id   AF-A0A202E2I7-F1
#
_cell.length_a   1.000
_cell.length_b   1.000
_cell.length_c   1.000
_cell.angle_alpha   90.00
_cell.angle_beta   90.00
_cell.angle_gamma   90.00
#
_symmetry.space_group_name_H-M   'P 1'
#
loop_
_entity.id
_entity.type
_entity.pdbx_description
1 polymer ?
#
loop_
_entity_poly.entity_id
_entity_poly.type
_entity_poly.pdbx_seq_one_letter_code
_entity_poly.pdbx_strand_id
1 'polypeptide(L)'
;MTVNKKACSRQLFRILVVLIFPLFGGCGRVKDVSENSAMQVFGNDLQITNGDMSPSAEDNTHMGAHSIGESTDQTFTIRNIGGSVLILHGDPIVDVLGSERNDFQVVTAPASEIAPGASTIFSIRFLPLAAGTRLGTVSISSNDINPYLFAIDGFGIVSPEIDIRGNSVSITNGDTIPSSADHTSFGVLAVNSGSITRTFTIHNLGGDGLTLDDDPVVAVMGVNPLDFTVTRQPTSEIPPGENSTFEVTFTAKALDERSASLQISNTDRDENPFSFGIAGTGRDAKLMSSDFHQHASYTGGSSTFSQVMEQNNDFGLFWWANSGHGGGRILDGELHHWDDPVYYPSNPILGDYAESKGHQVMWRWQSLRDFVFPDILTARALYSSKRIVSGLEWNVPGHEHCSIGIVASSGQAISAFEYMFDLYDDDTSRNGESTPFGILEKRNGKTYEWVSGAKNITKPTADEAHQAGVSACTWLQAQYEAGSVDNAYTVFAHPERRGAWDPGKASSVVDTGYNVEHFREYNDLAPDICFGFDAAPGHQASGIRGGYDAASYEGTYGG
;
A
#
# COMPACT_ATOMS: atom_id res chain seq x y z
N MET A 1 -3.61 68.65 48.99
CA MET A 1 -4.90 68.60 48.26
C MET A 1 -5.34 67.14 48.20
N THR A 2 -6.54 66.70 48.57
CA THR A 2 -7.61 67.36 49.32
C THR A 2 -8.42 66.32 50.11
N VAL A 3 -8.30 66.42 51.43
CA VAL A 3 -9.24 66.10 52.53
C VAL A 3 -10.68 65.70 52.16
N ASN A 4 -11.20 64.64 52.79
CA ASN A 4 -12.44 64.52 53.61
C ASN A 4 -12.76 63.03 53.92
N LYS A 5 -13.36 62.61 55.05
CA LYS A 5 -13.50 63.16 56.43
C LYS A 5 -13.96 62.04 57.40
N LYS A 6 -13.55 62.09 58.68
CA LYS A 6 -13.82 61.18 59.85
C LYS A 6 -12.67 60.22 60.18
N ALA A 7 -12.33 59.78 61.42
CA ALA A 7 -12.81 59.96 62.83
C ALA A 7 -13.62 58.79 63.44
N CYS A 8 -13.47 58.36 64.71
CA CYS A 8 -12.53 58.61 65.85
C CYS A 8 -12.86 57.58 67.00
N SER A 9 -12.13 57.31 68.10
CA SER A 9 -10.72 57.51 68.55
C SER A 9 -10.49 56.90 69.97
N ARG A 10 -9.22 56.89 70.48
CA ARG A 10 -8.75 56.81 71.91
C ARG A 10 -8.62 55.42 72.58
N GLN A 11 -7.40 54.99 72.97
CA GLN A 11 -6.68 55.11 74.28
C GLN A 11 -7.14 54.05 75.33
N LEU A 12 -6.32 53.51 76.27
CA LEU A 12 -5.10 54.00 76.95
C LEU A 12 -4.27 52.83 77.58
N PHE A 13 -3.03 53.11 78.00
CA PHE A 13 -2.07 52.22 78.69
C PHE A 13 -2.41 51.91 80.17
N ARG A 14 -2.02 50.73 80.71
CA ARG A 14 -1.32 50.56 82.02
C ARG A 14 -0.87 49.12 82.36
N ILE A 15 0.13 49.04 83.24
CA ILE A 15 0.79 47.84 83.81
C ILE A 15 0.42 47.74 85.31
N LEU A 16 0.18 46.54 85.87
CA LEU A 16 0.82 46.01 87.11
C LEU A 16 0.38 44.56 87.44
N VAL A 17 1.20 43.86 88.23
CA VAL A 17 1.09 42.43 88.64
C VAL A 17 0.48 42.31 90.06
N VAL A 18 -0.02 41.11 90.42
CA VAL A 18 0.05 40.41 91.75
C VAL A 18 -1.27 39.76 92.22
N LEU A 19 -1.26 38.42 92.24
CA LEU A 19 -1.89 37.41 93.15
C LEU A 19 -3.17 37.71 93.96
N ILE A 20 -4.09 36.72 94.01
CA ILE A 20 -4.61 36.02 95.22
C ILE A 20 -5.63 34.91 94.84
N PHE A 21 -5.54 33.72 95.48
CA PHE A 21 -6.47 32.55 95.45
C PHE A 21 -7.69 32.77 96.42
N PRO A 22 -8.77 31.93 96.59
CA PRO A 22 -8.87 30.48 96.29
C PRO A 22 -10.26 29.88 95.86
N LEU A 23 -10.26 28.56 95.58
CA LEU A 23 -11.24 27.49 95.93
C LEU A 23 -12.79 27.70 95.79
N PHE A 24 -13.47 26.92 94.91
CA PHE A 24 -14.13 25.62 95.24
C PHE A 24 -15.08 25.09 94.12
N GLY A 25 -15.04 23.77 93.88
CA GLY A 25 -16.22 22.93 93.60
C GLY A 25 -16.80 22.85 92.17
N GLY A 26 -16.72 21.67 91.54
CA GLY A 26 -17.51 21.34 90.34
C GLY A 26 -16.99 20.12 89.57
N CYS A 27 -17.68 18.97 89.67
CA CYS A 27 -17.28 17.74 89.00
C CYS A 27 -17.50 17.80 87.47
N GLY A 28 -16.51 17.37 86.69
CA GLY A 28 -16.60 17.21 85.24
C GLY A 28 -15.70 16.05 84.78
N ARG A 29 -16.25 14.83 84.77
CA ARG A 29 -15.55 13.62 84.33
C ARG A 29 -15.13 13.76 82.87
N VAL A 30 -13.83 13.89 82.62
CA VAL A 30 -13.26 13.80 81.27
C VAL A 30 -13.63 12.42 80.71
N LYS A 31 -14.18 12.37 79.49
CA LYS A 31 -14.37 11.10 78.78
C LYS A 31 -12.99 10.50 78.52
N ASP A 32 -12.83 9.22 78.84
CA ASP A 32 -11.61 8.48 78.54
C ASP A 32 -11.23 8.66 77.07
N VAL A 33 -10.07 9.25 76.81
CA VAL A 33 -9.36 9.02 75.56
C VAL A 33 -8.78 7.62 75.70
N SER A 34 -9.15 6.71 74.81
CA SER A 34 -8.60 5.36 74.77
C SER A 34 -7.07 5.41 74.79
N GLU A 35 -6.42 4.85 75.80
CA GLU A 35 -4.96 4.70 75.81
C GLU A 35 -4.48 3.71 74.72
N ASN A 36 -5.38 2.91 74.15
CA ASN A 36 -5.10 2.01 73.04
C ASN A 36 -5.18 2.73 71.69
N SER A 37 -4.49 2.19 70.68
CA SER A 37 -4.73 2.43 69.25
C SER A 37 -6.18 2.10 68.88
N ALA A 38 -6.74 2.78 67.89
CA ALA A 38 -8.08 2.47 67.38
C ALA A 38 -8.18 2.85 65.89
N MET A 39 -8.50 1.88 65.04
CA MET A 39 -8.49 1.97 63.58
C MET A 39 -9.88 2.19 63.00
N GLN A 40 -9.98 3.11 62.06
CA GLN A 40 -11.13 3.25 61.16
C GLN A 40 -10.66 3.28 59.72
N VAL A 41 -11.39 2.62 58.82
CA VAL A 41 -11.19 2.69 57.37
C VAL A 41 -12.35 3.48 56.77
N PHE A 42 -12.03 4.33 55.78
CA PHE A 42 -12.99 5.12 55.03
C PHE A 42 -12.75 4.98 53.54
N GLY A 43 -13.81 4.96 52.75
CA GLY A 43 -13.78 5.22 51.30
C GLY A 43 -14.85 6.26 50.98
N ASN A 44 -14.55 7.20 50.08
CA ASN A 44 -15.41 8.35 49.76
C ASN A 44 -15.93 9.12 51.02
N ASP A 45 -15.07 9.29 52.03
CA ASP A 45 -15.37 9.85 53.36
C ASP A 45 -16.44 9.12 54.20
N LEU A 46 -17.00 7.99 53.72
CA LEU A 46 -17.87 7.10 54.50
C LEU A 46 -17.04 6.02 55.22
N GLN A 47 -17.43 5.71 56.45
CA GLN A 47 -16.73 4.71 57.26
C GLN A 47 -17.15 3.30 56.85
N ILE A 48 -16.19 2.52 56.34
CA ILE A 48 -16.36 1.09 56.07
C ILE A 48 -16.20 0.36 57.41
N THR A 49 -17.13 -0.52 57.76
CA THR A 49 -17.09 -1.23 59.06
C THR A 49 -16.26 -2.50 58.99
N ASN A 50 -15.55 -2.84 60.06
CA ASN A 50 -14.83 -4.13 60.12
C ASN A 50 -15.80 -5.31 60.01
N GLY A 51 -15.55 -6.20 59.04
CA GLY A 51 -16.40 -7.33 58.70
C GLY A 51 -17.53 -6.98 57.73
N ASP A 52 -17.52 -5.81 57.09
CA ASP A 52 -18.50 -5.48 56.06
C ASP A 52 -18.28 -6.34 54.81
N MET A 53 -19.33 -7.03 54.37
CA MET A 53 -19.32 -7.91 53.20
C MET A 53 -20.33 -7.48 52.14
N SER A 54 -20.78 -6.21 52.18
CA SER A 54 -21.78 -5.66 51.26
C SER A 54 -21.21 -4.45 50.49
N PRO A 55 -20.42 -4.67 49.41
CA PRO A 55 -19.85 -3.59 48.62
C PRO A 55 -20.88 -2.55 48.14
N SER A 56 -20.48 -1.28 48.15
CA SER A 56 -21.31 -0.12 47.84
C SER A 56 -20.54 0.90 47.00
N ALA A 57 -21.25 1.57 46.10
CA ALA A 57 -20.70 2.69 45.35
C ALA A 57 -20.60 3.97 46.21
N GLU A 58 -21.29 4.01 47.37
CA GLU A 58 -21.27 5.17 48.26
C GLU A 58 -19.94 5.31 49.00
N ASP A 59 -19.25 4.20 49.29
CA ASP A 59 -17.98 4.13 50.07
C ASP A 59 -16.79 3.59 49.25
N ASN A 60 -16.88 3.62 47.93
CA ASN A 60 -15.88 3.11 46.96
C ASN A 60 -15.55 1.61 47.05
N THR A 61 -16.27 0.79 47.85
CA THR A 61 -16.03 -0.65 47.89
C THR A 61 -16.58 -1.38 46.65
N HIS A 62 -17.60 -0.83 45.99
CA HIS A 62 -18.02 -1.21 44.64
C HIS A 62 -17.29 -0.38 43.59
N MET A 63 -16.40 -1.02 42.83
CA MET A 63 -15.50 -0.37 41.87
C MET A 63 -16.11 -0.18 40.48
N GLY A 64 -17.35 -0.62 40.28
CA GLY A 64 -18.11 -0.46 39.03
C GLY A 64 -17.79 -1.52 37.97
N ALA A 65 -18.22 -1.26 36.73
CA ALA A 65 -18.06 -2.17 35.61
C ALA A 65 -17.11 -1.58 34.55
N HIS A 66 -16.13 -2.37 34.11
CA HIS A 66 -15.04 -1.97 33.22
C HIS A 66 -14.75 -3.09 32.21
N SER A 67 -14.31 -2.75 31.00
CA SER A 67 -13.90 -3.75 30.01
C SER A 67 -12.61 -4.46 30.46
N ILE A 68 -12.43 -5.71 30.04
CA ILE A 68 -11.19 -6.47 30.29
C ILE A 68 -10.02 -5.73 29.65
N GLY A 69 -9.06 -5.28 30.47
CA GLY A 69 -7.92 -4.46 30.05
C GLY A 69 -7.98 -3.00 30.52
N GLU A 70 -9.18 -2.45 30.75
CA GLU A 70 -9.36 -1.17 31.42
C GLU A 70 -9.07 -1.29 32.92
N SER A 71 -8.78 -0.17 33.61
CA SER A 71 -8.63 -0.18 35.06
C SER A 71 -9.06 1.11 35.73
N THR A 72 -9.45 1.01 37.00
CA THR A 72 -9.79 2.14 37.88
C THR A 72 -9.10 2.01 39.22
N ASP A 73 -8.69 3.14 39.81
CA ASP A 73 -8.01 3.19 41.11
C ASP A 73 -8.95 3.79 42.17
N GLN A 74 -9.35 2.98 43.15
CA GLN A 74 -10.11 3.45 44.31
C GLN A 74 -9.19 3.72 45.49
N THR A 75 -9.38 4.87 46.15
CA THR A 75 -8.55 5.30 47.28
C THR A 75 -9.33 5.26 48.59
N PHE A 76 -8.69 4.68 49.60
CA PHE A 76 -9.19 4.48 50.95
C PHE A 76 -8.30 5.19 51.97
N THR A 77 -8.87 5.62 53.09
CA THR A 77 -8.16 6.30 54.18
C THR A 77 -8.23 5.46 55.45
N ILE A 78 -7.08 5.16 56.04
CA ILE A 78 -6.95 4.61 57.39
C ILE A 78 -6.75 5.77 58.35
N ARG A 79 -7.54 5.84 59.42
CA ARG A 79 -7.43 6.85 60.47
C ARG A 79 -7.18 6.19 61.82
N ASN A 80 -6.21 6.73 62.56
CA ASN A 80 -6.04 6.39 63.97
C ASN A 80 -6.84 7.37 64.84
N ILE A 81 -7.89 6.88 65.49
CA ILE A 81 -8.71 7.63 66.45
C ILE A 81 -8.39 7.30 67.92
N GLY A 82 -7.41 6.42 68.15
CA GLY A 82 -6.92 6.05 69.48
C GLY A 82 -5.89 7.03 70.05
N GLY A 83 -5.51 6.81 71.32
CA GLY A 83 -4.51 7.61 72.03
C GLY A 83 -3.07 7.11 71.89
N SER A 84 -2.86 5.89 71.38
CA SER A 84 -1.55 5.31 71.06
C SER A 84 -1.33 5.17 69.55
N VAL A 85 -0.06 4.98 69.14
CA VAL A 85 0.30 4.75 67.74
C VAL A 85 -0.36 3.46 67.22
N LEU A 86 -1.07 3.57 66.10
CA LEU A 86 -1.60 2.44 65.35
C LEU A 86 -0.47 1.91 64.46
N ILE A 87 -0.11 0.64 64.66
CA ILE A 87 0.93 -0.06 63.91
C ILE A 87 0.22 -1.05 63.00
N LEU A 88 0.48 -0.96 61.70
CA LEU A 88 0.00 -1.92 60.71
C LEU A 88 1.06 -3.02 60.51
N HIS A 89 0.60 -4.25 60.29
CA HIS A 89 1.42 -5.45 60.21
C HIS A 89 1.21 -6.17 58.88
N GLY A 90 2.25 -6.89 58.42
CA GLY A 90 2.23 -7.66 57.19
C GLY A 90 3.22 -7.15 56.15
N ASP A 91 3.52 -8.00 55.18
CA ASP A 91 4.23 -7.66 53.94
C ASP A 91 3.55 -8.45 52.80
N PRO A 92 2.64 -7.82 52.02
CA PRO A 92 2.21 -6.41 52.12
C PRO A 92 1.37 -6.10 53.36
N ILE A 93 1.26 -4.81 53.72
CA ILE A 93 0.43 -4.31 54.83
C ILE A 93 -1.07 -4.45 54.54
N VAL A 94 -1.46 -4.26 53.27
CA VAL A 94 -2.81 -4.46 52.76
C VAL A 94 -2.74 -5.66 51.83
N ASP A 95 -3.44 -6.73 52.17
CA ASP A 95 -3.62 -7.89 51.28
C ASP A 95 -5.07 -7.93 50.77
N VAL A 96 -5.27 -8.52 49.60
CA VAL A 96 -6.60 -8.81 49.05
C VAL A 96 -6.74 -10.33 48.96
N LEU A 97 -7.79 -10.85 49.59
CA LEU A 97 -8.13 -12.27 49.63
C LEU A 97 -9.27 -12.56 48.66
N GLY A 98 -9.41 -13.81 48.22
CA GLY A 98 -10.44 -14.25 47.28
C GLY A 98 -9.86 -15.02 46.08
N SER A 99 -10.73 -15.68 45.31
CA SER A 99 -10.35 -16.36 44.06
C SER A 99 -10.03 -15.34 42.95
N GLU A 100 -10.70 -14.20 42.95
CA GLU A 100 -10.54 -13.09 41.98
C GLU A 100 -9.55 -12.02 42.50
N ARG A 101 -8.74 -12.33 43.52
CA ARG A 101 -7.81 -11.35 44.14
C ARG A 101 -6.82 -10.70 43.17
N ASN A 102 -6.51 -11.35 42.04
CA ASN A 102 -5.55 -10.84 41.07
C ASN A 102 -6.12 -9.71 40.18
N ASP A 103 -7.45 -9.55 40.16
CA ASP A 103 -8.14 -8.42 39.55
C ASP A 103 -8.03 -7.14 40.41
N PHE A 104 -7.54 -7.25 41.66
CA PHE A 104 -7.44 -6.17 42.65
C PHE A 104 -5.99 -5.97 43.12
N GLN A 105 -5.33 -4.90 42.69
CA GLN A 105 -3.91 -4.67 42.95
C GLN A 105 -3.70 -3.46 43.87
N VAL A 106 -2.97 -3.62 44.97
CA VAL A 106 -2.61 -2.48 45.84
C VAL A 106 -1.53 -1.64 45.14
N VAL A 107 -1.92 -0.49 44.59
CA VAL A 107 -1.03 0.42 43.83
C VAL A 107 -0.44 1.55 44.69
N THR A 108 -1.03 1.82 45.85
CA THR A 108 -0.45 2.70 46.88
C THR A 108 -0.58 2.02 48.25
N ALA A 109 0.54 1.80 48.93
CA ALA A 109 0.59 1.21 50.27
C ALA A 109 0.49 2.30 51.37
N PRO A 110 -0.14 2.00 52.52
CA PRO A 110 -0.23 2.93 53.65
C PRO A 110 1.08 2.98 54.45
N ALA A 111 1.23 4.02 55.27
CA ALA A 111 2.28 4.09 56.28
C ALA A 111 2.09 3.00 57.36
N SER A 112 3.19 2.34 57.76
CA SER A 112 3.16 1.27 58.77
C SER A 112 2.90 1.74 60.20
N GLU A 113 3.10 3.03 60.49
CA GLU A 113 2.86 3.66 61.78
C GLU A 113 2.05 4.94 61.61
N ILE A 114 0.95 5.06 62.36
CA ILE A 114 0.00 6.17 62.26
C ILE A 114 -0.18 6.77 63.66
N ALA A 115 0.29 8.01 63.85
CA ALA A 115 0.21 8.73 65.12
C ALA A 115 -1.26 8.99 65.54
N PRO A 116 -1.54 9.18 66.85
CA PRO A 116 -2.86 9.54 67.35
C PRO A 116 -3.49 10.73 66.60
N GLY A 117 -4.70 10.54 66.07
CA GLY A 117 -5.44 11.55 65.30
C GLY A 117 -5.02 11.71 63.84
N ALA A 118 -3.92 11.08 63.40
CA ALA A 118 -3.44 11.12 62.02
C ALA A 118 -4.15 10.09 61.11
N SER A 119 -3.91 10.22 59.81
CA SER A 119 -4.38 9.28 58.79
C SER A 119 -3.29 8.96 57.76
N THR A 120 -3.50 7.87 57.04
CA THR A 120 -2.73 7.47 55.86
C THR A 120 -3.70 6.93 54.81
N ILE A 121 -3.29 6.89 53.54
CA ILE A 121 -4.11 6.37 52.44
C ILE A 121 -3.53 5.07 51.90
N PHE A 122 -4.38 4.29 51.25
CA PHE A 122 -3.98 3.23 50.33
C PHE A 122 -4.90 3.24 49.12
N SER A 123 -4.44 2.73 47.99
CA SER A 123 -5.23 2.69 46.75
C SER A 123 -5.20 1.29 46.15
N ILE A 124 -6.37 0.81 45.74
CA ILE A 124 -6.56 -0.48 45.08
C ILE A 124 -7.01 -0.21 43.65
N ARG A 125 -6.27 -0.77 42.69
CA ARG A 125 -6.63 -0.85 41.29
C ARG A 125 -7.55 -2.04 41.06
N PHE A 126 -8.71 -1.81 40.46
CA PHE A 126 -9.48 -2.86 39.81
C PHE A 126 -9.07 -2.93 38.32
N LEU A 127 -8.66 -4.11 37.87
CA LEU A 127 -8.32 -4.45 36.49
C LEU A 127 -8.94 -5.84 36.21
N PRO A 128 -10.15 -5.93 35.64
CA PRO A 128 -10.79 -7.21 35.39
C PRO A 128 -10.01 -8.02 34.37
N LEU A 129 -9.63 -9.24 34.74
CA LEU A 129 -8.93 -10.22 33.90
C LEU A 129 -9.90 -11.22 33.24
N ALA A 130 -11.18 -11.18 33.62
CA ALA A 130 -12.26 -11.99 33.05
C ALA A 130 -13.62 -11.31 33.29
N ALA A 131 -14.63 -11.73 32.52
CA ALA A 131 -15.97 -11.17 32.60
C ALA A 131 -16.74 -11.58 33.88
N GLY A 132 -17.78 -10.81 34.19
CA GLY A 132 -18.68 -11.05 35.33
C GLY A 132 -18.20 -10.38 36.62
N THR A 133 -18.96 -10.58 37.70
CA THR A 133 -18.62 -10.05 39.04
C THR A 133 -17.29 -10.62 39.52
N ARG A 134 -16.38 -9.75 39.95
CA ARG A 134 -15.08 -10.03 40.54
C ARG A 134 -15.15 -9.65 42.02
N LEU A 135 -14.70 -10.52 42.93
CA LEU A 135 -14.80 -10.31 44.38
C LEU A 135 -13.43 -10.30 45.05
N GLY A 136 -13.21 -9.33 45.93
CA GLY A 136 -12.06 -9.25 46.81
C GLY A 136 -12.49 -9.09 48.27
N THR A 137 -11.62 -9.47 49.20
CA THR A 137 -11.75 -9.11 50.61
C THR A 137 -10.43 -8.50 51.07
N VAL A 138 -10.46 -7.20 51.35
CA VAL A 138 -9.31 -6.46 51.86
C VAL A 138 -9.05 -6.90 53.30
N SER A 139 -7.79 -7.18 53.61
CA SER A 139 -7.33 -7.61 54.92
C SER A 139 -6.15 -6.75 55.38
N ILE A 140 -6.30 -6.10 56.54
CA ILE A 140 -5.28 -5.23 57.14
C ILE A 140 -5.05 -5.65 58.58
N SER A 141 -3.86 -6.16 58.90
CA SER A 141 -3.52 -6.55 60.28
C SER A 141 -2.98 -5.34 61.05
N SER A 142 -3.37 -5.16 62.32
CA SER A 142 -2.86 -4.07 63.16
C SER A 142 -2.73 -4.43 64.64
N ASN A 143 -2.20 -3.51 65.45
CA ASN A 143 -2.18 -3.61 66.92
C ASN A 143 -3.50 -3.17 67.61
N ASP A 144 -4.55 -2.84 66.85
CA ASP A 144 -5.92 -2.62 67.35
C ASP A 144 -6.83 -3.80 66.96
N ILE A 145 -7.12 -3.91 65.66
CA ILE A 145 -7.92 -4.98 65.06
C ILE A 145 -7.02 -5.84 64.15
N ASN A 146 -7.14 -7.16 64.27
CA ASN A 146 -6.30 -8.10 63.53
C ASN A 146 -7.09 -9.37 63.09
N PRO A 147 -7.42 -9.53 61.80
CA PRO A 147 -7.39 -8.52 60.73
C PRO A 147 -8.62 -7.60 60.74
N TYR A 148 -8.47 -6.40 60.20
CA TYR A 148 -9.58 -5.57 59.72
C TYR A 148 -9.97 -6.07 58.33
N LEU A 149 -11.23 -6.45 58.14
CA LEU A 149 -11.76 -7.04 56.91
C LEU A 149 -12.84 -6.16 56.31
N PHE A 150 -12.87 -6.05 54.98
CA PHE A 150 -14.06 -5.63 54.24
C PHE A 150 -14.05 -6.17 52.81
N ALA A 151 -15.23 -6.41 52.22
CA ALA A 151 -15.36 -6.82 50.83
C ALA A 151 -15.20 -5.64 49.87
N ILE A 152 -14.71 -5.94 48.67
CA ILE A 152 -14.74 -5.08 47.50
C ILE A 152 -15.23 -5.90 46.30
N ASP A 153 -15.88 -5.25 45.33
CA ASP A 153 -16.25 -5.90 44.08
C ASP A 153 -16.09 -4.99 42.86
N GLY A 154 -16.19 -5.59 41.69
CA GLY A 154 -16.27 -4.93 40.40
C GLY A 154 -16.85 -5.89 39.37
N PHE A 155 -17.09 -5.43 38.14
CA PHE A 155 -17.66 -6.26 37.08
C PHE A 155 -16.82 -6.16 35.80
N GLY A 156 -16.30 -7.29 35.34
CA GLY A 156 -15.60 -7.36 34.06
C GLY A 156 -16.58 -7.45 32.88
N ILE A 157 -16.38 -6.62 31.87
CA ILE A 157 -17.15 -6.63 30.62
C ILE A 157 -16.25 -7.17 29.49
N VAL A 158 -16.82 -7.98 28.58
CA VAL A 158 -16.23 -8.18 27.25
C VAL A 158 -16.78 -7.09 26.33
N SER A 159 -15.90 -6.37 25.65
CA SER A 159 -16.24 -5.41 24.60
C SER A 159 -15.84 -5.97 23.23
N PRO A 160 -16.41 -5.44 22.13
CA PRO A 160 -15.72 -5.47 20.84
C PRO A 160 -14.40 -4.69 20.93
N GLU A 161 -13.53 -4.88 19.94
CA GLU A 161 -12.32 -4.08 19.70
C GLU A 161 -12.20 -3.97 18.16
N ILE A 162 -12.25 -2.77 17.60
CA ILE A 162 -12.16 -2.57 16.15
C ILE A 162 -10.70 -2.41 15.70
N ASP A 163 -10.33 -2.99 14.54
CA ASP A 163 -9.04 -2.74 13.91
C ASP A 163 -9.22 -2.70 12.39
N ILE A 164 -9.06 -1.51 11.80
CA ILE A 164 -9.19 -1.31 10.35
C ILE A 164 -7.81 -1.37 9.71
N ARG A 165 -7.66 -2.31 8.78
CA ARG A 165 -6.42 -2.53 8.02
C ARG A 165 -6.59 -2.20 6.55
N GLY A 166 -5.61 -1.51 5.99
CA GLY A 166 -5.39 -1.46 4.55
C GLY A 166 -4.00 -2.03 4.23
N ASN A 167 -3.86 -2.75 3.12
CA ASN A 167 -2.62 -3.48 2.78
C ASN A 167 -2.10 -4.44 3.88
N SER A 168 -2.99 -4.97 4.74
CA SER A 168 -2.66 -5.74 5.95
C SER A 168 -1.94 -4.97 7.07
N VAL A 169 -1.87 -3.63 6.99
CA VAL A 169 -1.33 -2.73 8.01
C VAL A 169 -2.48 -2.06 8.75
N SER A 170 -2.46 -2.08 10.08
CA SER A 170 -3.43 -1.37 10.92
C SER A 170 -3.32 0.14 10.78
N ILE A 171 -4.45 0.78 10.53
CA ILE A 171 -4.64 2.22 10.50
C ILE A 171 -5.06 2.65 11.92
N THR A 172 -4.51 3.75 12.43
CA THR A 172 -4.87 4.24 13.78
C THR A 172 -6.14 5.08 13.72
N ASN A 173 -7.05 4.94 14.70
CA ASN A 173 -8.23 5.80 14.76
C ASN A 173 -7.85 7.29 14.88
N GLY A 174 -8.50 8.13 14.09
CA GLY A 174 -8.25 9.56 13.99
C GLY A 174 -7.00 9.92 13.16
N ASP A 175 -6.37 8.97 12.45
CA ASP A 175 -5.24 9.30 11.58
C ASP A 175 -5.69 10.24 10.45
N THR A 176 -4.87 11.26 10.17
CA THR A 176 -5.12 12.29 9.17
C THR A 176 -4.02 12.37 8.11
N ILE A 177 -3.06 11.43 8.12
CA ILE A 177 -1.87 11.45 7.26
C ILE A 177 -1.86 10.21 6.34
N PRO A 178 -2.41 10.32 5.10
CA PRO A 178 -2.44 9.20 4.18
C PRO A 178 -1.06 8.67 3.79
N SER A 179 -0.95 7.35 3.71
CA SER A 179 0.28 6.59 3.49
C SER A 179 0.11 5.57 2.37
N SER A 180 1.19 5.28 1.64
CA SER A 180 1.19 4.19 0.66
C SER A 180 1.35 2.82 1.31
N ALA A 181 1.78 2.75 2.57
CA ALA A 181 2.04 1.50 3.28
C ALA A 181 0.74 0.76 3.67
N ASP A 182 -0.32 1.51 3.95
CA ASP A 182 -1.64 1.03 4.42
C ASP A 182 -2.77 1.30 3.40
N HIS A 183 -2.43 1.64 2.16
CA HIS A 183 -3.38 1.97 1.08
C HIS A 183 -4.30 3.18 1.31
N THR A 184 -4.15 3.97 2.38
CA THR A 184 -4.89 5.24 2.53
C THR A 184 -4.49 6.30 1.48
N SER A 185 -3.27 6.19 0.94
CA SER A 185 -2.85 6.90 -0.27
C SER A 185 -3.16 6.11 -1.54
N PHE A 186 -3.98 6.71 -2.41
CA PHE A 186 -4.40 6.19 -3.71
C PHE A 186 -3.40 6.49 -4.83
N GLY A 187 -2.36 7.29 -4.58
CA GLY A 187 -1.37 7.65 -5.59
C GLY A 187 -1.87 8.70 -6.59
N VAL A 188 -1.45 8.58 -7.86
CA VAL A 188 -1.66 9.61 -8.89
C VAL A 188 -2.55 9.08 -10.02
N LEU A 189 -3.56 9.85 -10.41
CA LEU A 189 -4.36 9.62 -11.61
C LEU A 189 -4.36 10.87 -12.50
N ALA A 190 -4.51 10.67 -13.81
CA ALA A 190 -4.85 11.78 -14.69
C ALA A 190 -6.35 12.11 -14.53
N VAL A 191 -6.69 13.40 -14.63
CA VAL A 191 -8.06 13.86 -14.38
C VAL A 191 -9.03 13.25 -15.38
N ASN A 192 -10.12 12.64 -14.88
CA ASN A 192 -11.15 11.93 -15.64
C ASN A 192 -10.66 10.75 -16.51
N SER A 193 -9.47 10.18 -16.25
CA SER A 193 -8.89 9.11 -17.09
C SER A 193 -9.14 7.68 -16.60
N GLY A 194 -9.71 7.48 -15.42
CA GLY A 194 -9.84 6.17 -14.78
C GLY A 194 -10.03 6.27 -13.27
N SER A 195 -9.83 5.16 -12.56
CA SER A 195 -10.01 5.07 -11.11
C SER A 195 -9.05 4.07 -10.47
N ILE A 196 -8.80 4.21 -9.17
CA ILE A 196 -8.03 3.26 -8.35
C ILE A 196 -8.92 2.81 -7.19
N THR A 197 -9.07 1.49 -7.04
CA THR A 197 -9.83 0.89 -5.93
C THR A 197 -8.89 0.29 -4.90
N ARG A 198 -9.19 0.51 -3.62
CA ARG A 198 -8.50 -0.10 -2.47
C ARG A 198 -9.51 -0.85 -1.62
N THR A 199 -9.14 -2.06 -1.19
CA THR A 199 -9.89 -2.86 -0.22
C THR A 199 -9.32 -2.63 1.17
N PHE A 200 -10.20 -2.42 2.14
CA PHE A 200 -9.91 -2.31 3.56
C PHE A 200 -10.64 -3.43 4.31
N THR A 201 -10.04 -3.91 5.40
CA THR A 201 -10.57 -4.99 6.24
C THR A 201 -10.83 -4.44 7.64
N ILE A 202 -12.04 -4.63 8.16
CA ILE A 202 -12.42 -4.34 9.55
C ILE A 202 -12.34 -5.66 10.31
N HIS A 203 -11.45 -5.75 11.29
CA HIS A 203 -11.37 -6.87 12.23
C HIS A 203 -12.13 -6.53 13.51
N ASN A 204 -12.73 -7.55 14.14
CA ASN A 204 -13.12 -7.49 15.54
C ASN A 204 -12.13 -8.33 16.36
N LEU A 205 -11.25 -7.66 17.10
CA LEU A 205 -10.26 -8.30 17.97
C LEU A 205 -10.80 -8.55 19.39
N GLY A 206 -12.00 -8.07 19.69
CA GLY A 206 -12.61 -8.07 21.01
C GLY A 206 -13.28 -9.39 21.39
N GLY A 207 -13.85 -9.40 22.60
CA GLY A 207 -14.57 -10.55 23.17
C GLY A 207 -16.07 -10.55 22.92
N ASP A 208 -16.65 -9.44 22.46
CA ASP A 208 -18.07 -9.29 22.12
C ASP A 208 -18.27 -8.86 20.65
N GLY A 209 -19.50 -8.94 20.13
CA GLY A 209 -19.81 -8.59 18.76
C GLY A 209 -19.62 -7.10 18.45
N LEU A 210 -18.88 -6.81 17.38
CA LEU A 210 -18.73 -5.46 16.83
C LEU A 210 -19.88 -5.20 15.86
N THR A 211 -20.70 -4.20 16.17
CA THR A 211 -21.74 -3.70 15.28
C THR A 211 -21.26 -2.39 14.66
N LEU A 212 -21.59 -2.17 13.38
CA LEU A 212 -21.29 -0.95 12.65
C LEU A 212 -22.62 -0.22 12.39
N ASP A 213 -22.79 0.93 13.04
CA ASP A 213 -24.07 1.56 13.36
C ASP A 213 -24.41 2.74 12.43
N ASP A 214 -24.47 2.53 11.11
CA ASP A 214 -24.95 3.56 10.14
C ASP A 214 -25.42 2.94 8.80
N ASP A 215 -26.21 3.68 8.03
CA ASP A 215 -26.53 3.39 6.62
C ASP A 215 -26.32 4.64 5.75
N PRO A 216 -25.28 4.69 4.89
CA PRO A 216 -24.26 3.66 4.67
C PRO A 216 -23.28 3.53 5.84
N VAL A 217 -22.84 2.28 6.12
CA VAL A 217 -21.89 1.96 7.20
C VAL A 217 -20.58 2.75 7.13
N VAL A 218 -19.95 2.81 5.94
CA VAL A 218 -18.77 3.63 5.71
C VAL A 218 -19.19 4.92 5.03
N ALA A 219 -19.10 6.03 5.75
CA ALA A 219 -19.37 7.38 5.26
C ALA A 219 -18.09 8.04 4.72
N VAL A 220 -18.21 8.80 3.63
CA VAL A 220 -17.12 9.60 3.05
C VAL A 220 -17.38 11.08 3.31
N MET A 221 -16.45 11.74 4.00
CA MET A 221 -16.55 13.15 4.40
C MET A 221 -15.29 13.95 4.04
N GLY A 222 -15.22 15.22 4.46
CA GLY A 222 -14.04 16.06 4.33
C GLY A 222 -14.08 17.00 3.12
N VAL A 223 -12.92 17.26 2.52
CA VAL A 223 -12.73 18.36 1.54
C VAL A 223 -13.19 17.96 0.14
N ASN A 224 -12.92 16.72 -0.28
CA ASN A 224 -13.22 16.21 -1.63
C ASN A 224 -13.97 14.86 -1.62
N PRO A 225 -15.05 14.69 -0.82
CA PRO A 225 -15.72 13.39 -0.67
C PRO A 225 -16.31 12.86 -1.98
N LEU A 226 -16.67 13.73 -2.92
CA LEU A 226 -17.21 13.31 -4.22
C LEU A 226 -16.19 12.61 -5.13
N ASP A 227 -14.89 12.64 -4.80
CA ASP A 227 -13.84 11.99 -5.58
C ASP A 227 -13.57 10.56 -5.09
N PHE A 228 -14.17 10.15 -3.97
CA PHE A 228 -14.04 8.83 -3.37
C PHE A 228 -15.43 8.20 -3.19
N THR A 229 -15.62 7.00 -3.74
CA THR A 229 -16.89 6.25 -3.65
C THR A 229 -16.65 4.95 -2.91
N VAL A 230 -17.44 4.64 -1.88
CA VAL A 230 -17.47 3.28 -1.32
C VAL A 230 -18.28 2.40 -2.27
N THR A 231 -17.61 1.54 -3.04
CA THR A 231 -18.24 0.67 -4.04
C THR A 231 -18.82 -0.59 -3.46
N ARG A 232 -18.33 -1.00 -2.28
CA ARG A 232 -18.80 -2.16 -1.53
C ARG A 232 -18.73 -1.85 -0.04
N GLN A 233 -19.87 -1.91 0.64
CA GLN A 233 -19.98 -1.76 2.09
C GLN A 233 -19.62 -3.07 2.81
N PRO A 234 -19.16 -3.01 4.08
CA PRO A 234 -18.95 -4.19 4.91
C PRO A 234 -20.29 -4.73 5.46
N THR A 235 -20.24 -5.85 6.16
CA THR A 235 -21.37 -6.35 6.97
C THR A 235 -21.50 -5.53 8.26
N SER A 236 -22.75 -5.29 8.69
CA SER A 236 -23.05 -4.49 9.88
C SER A 236 -22.76 -5.18 11.21
N GLU A 237 -22.63 -6.51 11.23
CA GLU A 237 -22.22 -7.29 12.41
C GLU A 237 -20.95 -8.07 12.09
N ILE A 238 -19.99 -8.05 13.02
CA ILE A 238 -18.71 -8.77 12.95
C ILE A 238 -18.49 -9.52 14.27
N PRO A 239 -18.65 -10.87 14.30
CA PRO A 239 -18.43 -11.67 15.49
C PRO A 239 -17.00 -11.57 16.06
N PRO A 240 -16.78 -11.92 17.35
CA PRO A 240 -15.45 -11.97 17.96
C PRO A 240 -14.44 -12.78 17.14
N GLY A 241 -13.30 -12.17 16.80
CA GLY A 241 -12.22 -12.79 16.00
C GLY A 241 -12.47 -12.86 14.49
N GLU A 242 -13.65 -12.47 14.01
CA GLU A 242 -13.99 -12.42 12.58
C GLU A 242 -13.63 -11.05 11.95
N ASN A 243 -13.87 -10.93 10.64
CA ASN A 243 -13.62 -9.71 9.90
C ASN A 243 -14.64 -9.48 8.78
N SER A 244 -14.72 -8.24 8.31
CA SER A 244 -15.49 -7.84 7.13
C SER A 244 -14.66 -6.92 6.24
N THR A 245 -15.04 -6.76 4.97
CA THR A 245 -14.26 -5.98 3.99
C THR A 245 -15.12 -4.99 3.22
N PHE A 246 -14.55 -3.81 2.96
CA PHE A 246 -15.16 -2.76 2.16
C PHE A 246 -14.18 -2.24 1.09
N GLU A 247 -14.72 -1.65 0.02
CA GLU A 247 -13.92 -1.16 -1.10
C GLU A 247 -14.21 0.31 -1.35
N VAL A 248 -13.14 1.07 -1.54
CA VAL A 248 -13.19 2.51 -1.82
C VAL A 248 -12.48 2.78 -3.14
N THR A 249 -13.15 3.49 -4.03
CA THR A 249 -12.65 3.86 -5.36
C THR A 249 -12.40 5.36 -5.44
N PHE A 250 -11.15 5.75 -5.68
CA PHE A 250 -10.76 7.11 -6.00
C PHE A 250 -10.89 7.38 -7.51
N THR A 251 -11.45 8.52 -7.87
CA THR A 251 -11.49 9.07 -9.24
C THR A 251 -11.04 10.52 -9.20
N ALA A 252 -9.94 10.85 -9.87
CA ALA A 252 -9.45 12.23 -9.95
C ALA A 252 -10.37 13.10 -10.82
N LYS A 253 -11.26 13.87 -10.20
CA LYS A 253 -12.19 14.79 -10.90
C LYS A 253 -11.65 16.21 -11.08
N ALA A 254 -10.58 16.55 -10.36
CA ALA A 254 -9.87 17.82 -10.45
C ALA A 254 -8.36 17.59 -10.21
N LEU A 255 -7.56 18.63 -10.49
CA LEU A 255 -6.11 18.65 -10.30
C LEU A 255 -5.70 18.68 -8.82
N ASP A 256 -4.41 18.45 -8.60
CA ASP A 256 -3.69 18.50 -7.33
C ASP A 256 -4.21 17.47 -6.30
N GLU A 257 -3.84 17.63 -5.04
CA GLU A 257 -4.24 16.72 -3.97
C GLU A 257 -5.76 16.76 -3.75
N ARG A 258 -6.34 15.56 -3.64
CA ARG A 258 -7.75 15.29 -3.44
C ARG A 258 -7.85 14.47 -2.15
N SER A 259 -8.49 14.99 -1.11
CA SER A 259 -8.54 14.32 0.20
C SER A 259 -9.94 14.22 0.80
N ALA A 260 -10.17 13.15 1.54
CA ALA A 260 -11.39 12.85 2.25
C ALA A 260 -11.05 12.18 3.59
N SER A 261 -12.06 12.05 4.46
CA SER A 261 -11.99 11.20 5.64
C SER A 261 -13.08 10.15 5.56
N LEU A 262 -12.76 8.91 5.94
CA LEU A 262 -13.74 7.85 6.15
C LEU A 262 -14.17 7.86 7.60
N GLN A 263 -15.44 7.56 7.85
CA GLN A 263 -16.01 7.47 9.19
C GLN A 263 -16.93 6.24 9.29
N ILE A 264 -16.77 5.49 10.37
CA ILE A 264 -17.53 4.26 10.68
C ILE A 264 -17.99 4.33 12.14
N SER A 265 -19.27 4.66 12.35
CA SER A 265 -19.93 4.55 13.66
C SER A 265 -20.00 3.08 14.07
N ASN A 266 -19.71 2.75 15.33
CA ASN A 266 -19.59 1.36 15.77
C ASN A 266 -19.80 1.16 17.30
N THR A 267 -19.84 -0.08 17.77
CA THR A 267 -20.08 -0.39 19.21
C THR A 267 -18.84 -0.39 20.10
N ASP A 268 -17.64 -0.19 19.55
CA ASP A 268 -16.41 -0.06 20.33
C ASP A 268 -16.28 1.33 20.94
N ARG A 269 -16.00 1.44 22.24
CA ARG A 269 -16.39 2.66 23.00
C ARG A 269 -15.38 3.78 22.92
N ASP A 270 -14.09 3.47 22.95
CA ASP A 270 -13.00 4.42 22.81
C ASP A 270 -12.63 4.68 21.35
N GLU A 271 -13.08 3.81 20.42
CA GLU A 271 -12.91 3.98 18.98
C GLU A 271 -14.21 4.23 18.18
N ASN A 272 -15.30 4.68 18.82
CA ASN A 272 -16.52 5.13 18.12
C ASN A 272 -16.67 6.67 18.09
N PRO A 273 -16.81 7.27 16.88
CA PRO A 273 -16.72 6.66 15.56
C PRO A 273 -15.26 6.46 15.13
N PHE A 274 -14.97 5.36 14.45
CA PHE A 274 -13.64 5.12 13.89
C PHE A 274 -13.49 6.00 12.66
N SER A 275 -12.38 6.71 12.52
CA SER A 275 -12.14 7.59 11.39
C SER A 275 -10.70 7.60 10.91
N PHE A 276 -10.48 7.80 9.61
CA PHE A 276 -9.14 7.99 9.05
C PHE A 276 -9.16 8.75 7.72
N GLY A 277 -8.09 9.49 7.46
CA GLY A 277 -7.87 10.24 6.23
C GLY A 277 -7.47 9.37 5.04
N ILE A 278 -7.94 9.74 3.85
CA ILE A 278 -7.51 9.17 2.57
C ILE A 278 -7.20 10.27 1.56
N ALA A 279 -6.24 10.03 0.66
CA ALA A 279 -5.89 11.00 -0.38
C ALA A 279 -5.45 10.36 -1.70
N GLY A 280 -5.64 11.09 -2.79
CA GLY A 280 -5.07 10.81 -4.10
C GLY A 280 -4.69 12.12 -4.79
N THR A 281 -3.94 12.07 -5.89
CA THR A 281 -3.53 13.26 -6.65
C THR A 281 -4.09 13.21 -8.05
N GLY A 282 -4.82 14.25 -8.46
CA GLY A 282 -5.16 14.47 -9.86
C GLY A 282 -4.06 15.22 -10.60
N ARG A 283 -3.75 14.80 -11.83
CA ARG A 283 -2.83 15.50 -12.72
C ARG A 283 -3.44 15.74 -14.09
N ASP A 284 -2.91 16.73 -14.81
CA ASP A 284 -3.36 17.02 -16.16
C ASP A 284 -3.01 15.85 -17.09
N ALA A 285 -4.01 15.42 -17.87
CA ALA A 285 -3.87 14.37 -18.88
C ALA A 285 -3.21 14.97 -20.12
N LYS A 286 -1.90 15.23 -20.05
CA LYS A 286 -1.17 15.81 -21.18
C LYS A 286 -1.19 14.84 -22.37
N LEU A 287 -2.00 15.15 -23.37
CA LEU A 287 -1.94 14.50 -24.69
C LEU A 287 -0.52 14.68 -25.25
N MET A 288 0.16 13.57 -25.51
CA MET A 288 1.48 13.53 -26.11
C MET A 288 1.34 13.16 -27.58
N SER A 289 1.72 14.06 -28.49
CA SER A 289 1.98 13.73 -29.88
C SER A 289 3.11 12.71 -29.97
N SER A 290 2.91 11.63 -30.72
CA SER A 290 3.89 10.55 -30.79
C SER A 290 3.75 9.65 -32.01
N ASP A 291 4.79 8.89 -32.28
CA ASP A 291 4.85 7.89 -33.33
C ASP A 291 5.71 6.69 -32.89
N PHE A 292 5.13 5.50 -32.85
CA PHE A 292 5.79 4.28 -32.38
C PHE A 292 6.26 3.36 -33.54
N HIS A 293 6.03 3.75 -34.80
CA HIS A 293 6.30 2.91 -35.97
C HIS A 293 6.89 3.72 -37.13
N GLN A 294 8.21 3.81 -37.16
CA GLN A 294 8.94 4.63 -38.14
C GLN A 294 10.03 3.85 -38.85
N HIS A 295 10.27 4.14 -40.13
CA HIS A 295 11.33 3.49 -40.92
C HIS A 295 12.41 4.47 -41.39
N ALA A 296 13.61 4.33 -40.84
CA ALA A 296 14.83 4.92 -41.37
C ALA A 296 15.55 3.98 -42.36
N SER A 297 16.57 4.51 -43.04
CA SER A 297 17.36 3.78 -44.04
C SER A 297 18.04 2.52 -43.54
N TYR A 298 18.22 2.29 -42.24
CA TYR A 298 18.71 1.03 -41.68
C TYR A 298 17.85 -0.20 -42.06
N THR A 299 16.60 0.01 -42.51
CA THR A 299 15.67 -1.05 -42.94
C THR A 299 14.98 -0.63 -44.26
N GLY A 300 13.64 -0.68 -44.35
CA GLY A 300 12.88 -0.33 -45.55
C GLY A 300 12.77 1.17 -45.88
N GLY A 301 13.26 2.06 -45.02
CA GLY A 301 13.17 3.50 -45.22
C GLY A 301 14.04 4.03 -46.38
N SER A 302 13.57 5.09 -47.05
CA SER A 302 14.34 5.81 -48.07
C SER A 302 15.07 7.05 -47.54
N SER A 303 14.66 7.58 -46.39
CA SER A 303 15.31 8.69 -45.68
C SER A 303 16.39 8.20 -44.74
N THR A 304 17.45 8.98 -44.56
CA THR A 304 18.48 8.74 -43.54
C THR A 304 17.89 8.76 -42.12
N PHE A 305 18.55 8.11 -41.17
CA PHE A 305 18.15 8.12 -39.76
C PHE A 305 18.10 9.55 -39.22
N SER A 306 19.13 10.35 -39.48
CA SER A 306 19.21 11.74 -39.06
C SER A 306 18.03 12.58 -39.55
N GLN A 307 17.64 12.46 -40.83
CA GLN A 307 16.46 13.14 -41.39
C GLN A 307 15.14 12.74 -40.73
N VAL A 308 14.94 11.46 -40.38
CA VAL A 308 13.71 11.02 -39.70
C VAL A 308 13.66 11.63 -38.30
N MET A 309 14.76 11.63 -37.54
CA MET A 309 14.80 12.22 -36.19
C MET A 309 14.55 13.73 -36.21
N GLU A 310 15.08 14.44 -37.22
CA GLU A 310 14.84 15.87 -37.42
C GLU A 310 13.36 16.16 -37.69
N GLN A 311 12.74 15.43 -38.63
CA GLN A 311 11.32 15.59 -38.95
C GLN A 311 10.42 15.34 -37.74
N ASN A 312 10.71 14.33 -36.91
CA ASN A 312 9.95 14.06 -35.68
C ASN A 312 9.98 15.21 -34.68
N ASN A 313 11.16 15.82 -34.51
CA ASN A 313 11.30 16.99 -33.67
C ASN A 313 10.44 18.16 -34.19
N ASP A 314 10.50 18.40 -35.50
CA ASP A 314 9.88 19.54 -36.19
C ASP A 314 8.36 19.41 -36.32
N PHE A 315 7.84 18.19 -36.48
CA PHE A 315 6.41 17.88 -36.32
C PHE A 315 5.93 18.02 -34.87
N GLY A 316 6.82 18.30 -33.93
CA GLY A 316 6.45 18.55 -32.54
C GLY A 316 6.05 17.29 -31.78
N LEU A 317 6.49 16.10 -32.20
CA LEU A 317 6.30 14.88 -31.42
C LEU A 317 6.98 15.02 -30.05
N PHE A 318 6.31 14.61 -28.97
CA PHE A 318 6.92 14.56 -27.63
C PHE A 318 7.77 13.30 -27.44
N TRP A 319 7.36 12.19 -28.04
CA TRP A 319 8.12 10.95 -28.05
C TRP A 319 7.95 10.20 -29.37
N TRP A 320 8.92 9.37 -29.71
CA TRP A 320 8.81 8.45 -30.85
C TRP A 320 9.71 7.23 -30.69
N ALA A 321 9.49 6.20 -31.50
CA ALA A 321 10.39 5.06 -31.63
C ALA A 321 10.89 4.92 -33.06
N ASN A 322 12.21 4.78 -33.23
CA ASN A 322 12.74 4.31 -34.50
C ASN A 322 12.64 2.79 -34.53
N SER A 323 11.68 2.28 -35.29
CA SER A 323 11.37 0.85 -35.34
C SER A 323 12.11 0.17 -36.51
N GLY A 324 11.82 0.59 -37.73
CA GLY A 324 12.33 -0.07 -38.92
C GLY A 324 11.59 -1.36 -39.23
N HIS A 325 11.59 -1.72 -40.51
CA HIS A 325 10.86 -2.86 -41.06
C HIS A 325 11.52 -4.21 -40.71
N GLY A 326 10.84 -5.31 -41.04
CA GLY A 326 11.42 -6.65 -40.99
C GLY A 326 12.64 -6.85 -41.90
N GLY A 327 13.53 -7.77 -41.50
CA GLY A 327 14.65 -8.26 -42.31
C GLY A 327 15.94 -7.43 -42.26
N GLY A 328 16.95 -7.91 -43.01
CA GLY A 328 18.28 -7.29 -43.11
C GLY A 328 18.44 -6.39 -44.34
N ARG A 329 19.45 -5.50 -44.32
CA ARG A 329 19.58 -4.42 -45.31
C ARG A 329 21.02 -4.13 -45.74
N ILE A 330 21.21 -3.62 -46.97
CA ILE A 330 22.53 -3.43 -47.62
C ILE A 330 23.19 -2.04 -47.44
N LEU A 331 22.52 -1.11 -46.76
CA LEU A 331 23.01 0.23 -46.42
C LEU A 331 22.82 0.50 -44.92
N ASP A 332 23.54 1.51 -44.41
CA ASP A 332 23.45 2.06 -43.07
C ASP A 332 22.39 3.18 -42.91
N GLY A 333 22.46 3.90 -41.77
CA GLY A 333 21.60 5.04 -41.43
C GLY A 333 21.81 6.29 -42.27
N GLU A 334 22.90 6.36 -43.04
CA GLU A 334 23.29 7.52 -43.86
C GLU A 334 23.43 7.15 -45.36
N LEU A 335 22.85 6.00 -45.74
CA LEU A 335 22.78 5.45 -47.10
C LEU A 335 24.14 4.99 -47.69
N HIS A 336 25.13 4.66 -46.86
CA HIS A 336 26.38 4.01 -47.28
C HIS A 336 26.24 2.49 -47.32
N HIS A 337 26.89 1.85 -48.29
CA HIS A 337 26.96 0.39 -48.43
C HIS A 337 27.84 -0.23 -47.34
N TRP A 338 27.39 -1.33 -46.70
CA TRP A 338 28.21 -2.06 -45.71
C TRP A 338 29.50 -2.65 -46.29
N ASP A 339 29.52 -2.88 -47.60
CA ASP A 339 30.67 -3.36 -48.37
C ASP A 339 31.46 -2.23 -49.08
N ASP A 340 31.16 -0.95 -48.80
CA ASP A 340 31.96 0.18 -49.28
C ASP A 340 33.20 0.39 -48.38
N PRO A 341 34.43 0.16 -48.89
CA PRO A 341 35.66 0.28 -48.11
C PRO A 341 36.01 1.71 -47.70
N VAL A 342 35.33 2.74 -48.22
CA VAL A 342 35.49 4.13 -47.80
C VAL A 342 34.90 4.35 -46.39
N TYR A 343 33.75 3.72 -46.11
CA TYR A 343 33.02 3.86 -44.84
C TYR A 343 33.28 2.67 -43.91
N TYR A 344 33.49 1.47 -44.48
CA TYR A 344 33.75 0.23 -43.76
C TYR A 344 35.05 -0.43 -44.25
N PRO A 345 36.25 0.06 -43.81
CA PRO A 345 37.55 -0.50 -44.20
C PRO A 345 37.76 -1.98 -43.81
N SER A 346 36.92 -2.48 -42.90
CA SER A 346 36.78 -3.90 -42.56
C SER A 346 35.29 -4.23 -42.51
N ASN A 347 34.90 -5.39 -43.03
CA ASN A 347 33.54 -5.90 -42.96
C ASN A 347 32.98 -5.83 -41.52
N PRO A 348 31.87 -5.10 -41.28
CA PRO A 348 31.30 -4.93 -39.95
C PRO A 348 30.34 -6.05 -39.53
N ILE A 349 29.91 -6.94 -40.44
CA ILE A 349 28.83 -7.90 -40.19
C ILE A 349 29.38 -9.15 -39.48
N LEU A 350 28.76 -9.52 -38.36
CA LEU A 350 29.26 -10.54 -37.44
C LEU A 350 28.54 -11.90 -37.55
N GLY A 351 27.25 -11.90 -37.87
CA GLY A 351 26.43 -13.12 -37.90
C GLY A 351 26.70 -14.06 -39.08
N ASP A 352 25.88 -15.08 -39.26
CA ASP A 352 26.11 -16.16 -40.24
C ASP A 352 26.37 -15.61 -41.68
N TYR A 353 27.48 -16.06 -42.27
CA TYR A 353 28.01 -15.52 -43.55
C TYR A 353 27.10 -15.81 -44.75
N ALA A 354 26.48 -16.99 -44.81
CA ALA A 354 25.71 -17.41 -45.98
C ALA A 354 24.39 -16.62 -46.10
N GLU A 355 23.66 -16.48 -44.99
CA GLU A 355 22.34 -15.85 -44.96
C GLU A 355 22.40 -14.31 -45.04
N SER A 356 23.51 -13.70 -44.61
CA SER A 356 23.85 -12.28 -44.85
C SER A 356 24.32 -11.98 -46.29
N LYS A 357 24.12 -12.92 -47.23
CA LYS A 357 24.54 -12.88 -48.64
C LYS A 357 26.05 -12.67 -48.82
N GLY A 358 26.85 -13.31 -47.98
CA GLY A 358 28.31 -13.14 -47.95
C GLY A 358 28.72 -11.83 -47.28
N HIS A 359 28.05 -11.47 -46.18
CA HIS A 359 28.24 -10.21 -45.47
C HIS A 359 28.08 -8.96 -46.34
N GLN A 360 26.98 -8.89 -47.11
CA GLN A 360 26.50 -7.65 -47.76
C GLN A 360 25.23 -7.11 -47.10
N VAL A 361 24.51 -7.96 -46.36
CA VAL A 361 23.25 -7.65 -45.69
C VAL A 361 23.49 -7.68 -44.18
N MET A 362 23.31 -6.53 -43.51
CA MET A 362 23.42 -6.44 -42.06
C MET A 362 22.25 -7.16 -41.37
N TRP A 363 22.57 -7.97 -40.36
CA TRP A 363 21.58 -8.59 -39.47
C TRP A 363 20.87 -7.55 -38.61
N ARG A 364 19.56 -7.70 -38.40
CA ARG A 364 18.78 -6.65 -37.75
C ARG A 364 19.09 -6.52 -36.27
N TRP A 365 19.26 -7.63 -35.53
CA TRP A 365 19.77 -7.61 -34.15
C TRP A 365 21.09 -6.84 -34.02
N GLN A 366 21.95 -6.91 -35.04
CA GLN A 366 23.25 -6.26 -35.04
C GLN A 366 23.11 -4.77 -35.36
N SER A 367 22.36 -4.44 -36.42
CA SER A 367 21.97 -3.07 -36.78
C SER A 367 21.41 -2.31 -35.58
N LEU A 368 20.46 -2.93 -34.86
CA LEU A 368 19.84 -2.39 -33.66
C LEU A 368 20.84 -2.10 -32.54
N ARG A 369 21.76 -3.03 -32.26
CA ARG A 369 22.72 -2.94 -31.15
C ARG A 369 23.84 -1.95 -31.42
N ASP A 370 24.45 -2.06 -32.60
CA ASP A 370 25.78 -1.52 -32.90
C ASP A 370 25.72 -0.20 -33.69
N PHE A 371 24.56 0.14 -34.27
CA PHE A 371 24.38 1.33 -35.12
C PHE A 371 23.16 2.17 -34.73
N VAL A 372 21.95 1.59 -34.76
CA VAL A 372 20.69 2.30 -34.46
C VAL A 372 20.67 2.82 -33.02
N PHE A 373 21.07 2.02 -32.03
CA PHE A 373 21.05 2.48 -30.63
C PHE A 373 22.06 3.62 -30.36
N PRO A 374 23.33 3.57 -30.82
CA PRO A 374 24.22 4.73 -30.82
C PRO A 374 23.64 5.98 -31.49
N ASP A 375 22.96 5.85 -32.62
CA ASP A 375 22.31 6.99 -33.28
C ASP A 375 21.11 7.52 -32.49
N ILE A 376 20.33 6.64 -31.85
CA ILE A 376 19.29 7.03 -30.87
C ILE A 376 19.91 7.80 -29.69
N LEU A 377 21.07 7.40 -29.17
CA LEU A 377 21.76 8.16 -28.11
C LEU A 377 22.19 9.55 -28.60
N THR A 378 22.68 9.66 -29.84
CA THR A 378 23.02 10.94 -30.47
C THR A 378 21.78 11.82 -30.63
N ALA A 379 20.67 11.27 -31.13
CA ALA A 379 19.39 11.97 -31.26
C ALA A 379 18.82 12.39 -29.89
N ARG A 380 18.96 11.56 -28.83
CA ARG A 380 18.58 11.92 -27.46
C ARG A 380 19.40 13.09 -26.90
N ALA A 381 20.68 13.18 -27.26
CA ALA A 381 21.53 14.31 -26.88
C ALA A 381 21.13 15.61 -27.59
N LEU A 382 20.79 15.54 -28.88
CA LEU A 382 20.31 16.67 -29.67
C LEU A 382 18.92 17.14 -29.21
N TYR A 383 17.99 16.20 -28.98
CA TYR A 383 16.59 16.45 -28.65
C TYR A 383 16.27 16.10 -27.20
N SER A 384 17.07 16.62 -26.26
CA SER A 384 17.02 16.28 -24.82
C SER A 384 15.67 16.45 -24.10
N SER A 385 14.74 17.26 -24.65
CA SER A 385 13.38 17.41 -24.12
C SER A 385 12.41 16.30 -24.56
N LYS A 386 12.79 15.48 -25.55
CA LYS A 386 11.97 14.42 -26.15
C LYS A 386 12.21 13.07 -25.45
N ARG A 387 11.47 12.05 -25.85
CA ARG A 387 11.74 10.64 -25.51
C ARG A 387 11.86 9.84 -26.80
N ILE A 388 13.04 9.32 -27.08
CA ILE A 388 13.33 8.53 -28.29
C ILE A 388 13.57 7.10 -27.84
N VAL A 389 12.77 6.16 -28.34
CA VAL A 389 12.77 4.75 -27.94
C VAL A 389 13.42 3.90 -29.04
N SER A 390 14.08 2.81 -28.66
CA SER A 390 14.51 1.79 -29.62
C SER A 390 13.34 0.86 -29.88
N GLY A 391 12.88 0.78 -31.12
CA GLY A 391 11.80 -0.12 -31.51
C GLY A 391 12.20 -1.09 -32.61
N LEU A 392 11.26 -1.94 -33.01
CA LEU A 392 11.28 -2.68 -34.29
C LEU A 392 9.87 -3.13 -34.72
N GLU A 393 9.68 -3.30 -36.02
CA GLU A 393 8.54 -4.04 -36.57
C GLU A 393 8.82 -5.55 -36.39
N TRP A 394 8.27 -6.15 -35.34
CA TRP A 394 8.53 -7.55 -35.01
C TRP A 394 7.67 -8.45 -35.88
N ASN A 395 8.29 -9.32 -36.68
CA ASN A 395 7.59 -10.37 -37.42
C ASN A 395 7.24 -11.47 -36.42
N VAL A 396 6.04 -11.36 -35.85
CA VAL A 396 5.55 -12.28 -34.82
C VAL A 396 5.47 -13.69 -35.40
N PRO A 397 6.14 -14.70 -34.80
CA PRO A 397 5.98 -16.08 -35.21
C PRO A 397 4.50 -16.49 -35.19
N GLY A 398 3.99 -16.95 -36.34
CA GLY A 398 2.61 -17.41 -36.49
C GLY A 398 1.57 -16.32 -36.80
N HIS A 399 1.91 -15.03 -36.74
CA HIS A 399 0.95 -13.95 -36.89
C HIS A 399 1.44 -12.80 -37.78
N GLU A 400 0.58 -11.79 -37.91
CA GLU A 400 0.96 -10.49 -38.46
C GLU A 400 1.87 -9.72 -37.49
N HIS A 401 2.71 -8.84 -38.02
CA HIS A 401 3.70 -8.11 -37.24
C HIS A 401 3.13 -7.18 -36.16
N CYS A 402 4.00 -6.79 -35.22
CA CYS A 402 3.71 -5.83 -34.16
C CYS A 402 4.76 -4.71 -34.14
N SER A 403 4.36 -3.54 -33.65
CA SER A 403 5.29 -2.51 -33.22
C SER A 403 5.77 -2.85 -31.82
N ILE A 404 7.05 -3.14 -31.63
CA ILE A 404 7.63 -3.34 -30.30
C ILE A 404 8.62 -2.22 -29.98
N GLY A 405 8.66 -1.77 -28.73
CA GLY A 405 9.63 -0.79 -28.24
C GLY A 405 10.20 -1.22 -26.90
N ILE A 406 11.52 -1.12 -26.73
CA ILE A 406 12.21 -1.51 -25.50
C ILE A 406 13.02 -0.33 -24.97
N VAL A 407 12.71 0.09 -23.74
CA VAL A 407 13.42 1.13 -23.01
C VAL A 407 14.44 0.45 -22.10
N ALA A 408 15.71 0.57 -22.46
CA ALA A 408 16.82 0.06 -21.68
C ALA A 408 18.05 0.98 -21.78
N SER A 409 18.99 0.78 -20.87
CA SER A 409 20.28 1.48 -20.84
C SER A 409 21.22 1.13 -22.02
N SER A 410 20.96 0.03 -22.74
CA SER A 410 21.75 -0.37 -23.91
C SER A 410 20.89 -1.04 -25.00
N GLY A 411 21.36 -1.00 -26.26
CA GLY A 411 20.76 -1.71 -27.39
C GLY A 411 20.85 -3.24 -27.31
N GLN A 412 21.48 -3.80 -26.27
CA GLN A 412 21.57 -5.25 -26.10
C GLN A 412 20.20 -5.90 -25.85
N ALA A 413 19.27 -5.22 -25.16
CA ALA A 413 17.94 -5.77 -24.85
C ALA A 413 17.14 -6.07 -26.13
N ILE A 414 17.01 -5.05 -26.99
CA ILE A 414 16.29 -5.17 -28.26
C ILE A 414 17.01 -6.06 -29.27
N SER A 415 18.34 -6.07 -29.24
CA SER A 415 19.16 -7.01 -30.01
C SER A 415 18.94 -8.47 -29.59
N ALA A 416 18.82 -8.73 -28.29
CA ALA A 416 18.53 -10.07 -27.76
C ALA A 416 17.11 -10.50 -28.14
N PHE A 417 16.12 -9.62 -28.00
CA PHE A 417 14.73 -9.88 -28.40
C PHE A 417 14.64 -10.24 -29.90
N GLU A 418 15.21 -9.39 -30.76
CA GLU A 418 15.16 -9.56 -32.21
C GLU A 418 15.80 -10.89 -32.64
N TYR A 419 17.01 -11.17 -32.14
CA TYR A 419 17.71 -12.42 -32.41
C TYR A 419 16.91 -13.64 -31.94
N MET A 420 16.34 -13.63 -30.74
CA MET A 420 15.68 -14.82 -30.20
C MET A 420 14.31 -15.09 -30.85
N PHE A 421 13.54 -14.06 -31.17
CA PHE A 421 12.10 -14.18 -31.40
C PHE A 421 11.58 -13.71 -32.77
N ASP A 422 12.37 -13.07 -33.64
CA ASP A 422 11.84 -12.71 -34.97
C ASP A 422 11.68 -13.94 -35.89
N LEU A 423 10.53 -14.03 -36.56
CA LEU A 423 10.20 -15.13 -37.46
C LEU A 423 11.18 -15.27 -38.63
N TYR A 424 11.77 -14.18 -39.14
CA TYR A 424 12.65 -14.19 -40.31
C TYR A 424 14.14 -14.13 -39.99
N ASP A 425 14.54 -13.91 -38.73
CA ASP A 425 15.94 -14.03 -38.37
C ASP A 425 16.34 -15.52 -38.27
N ASP A 426 17.16 -15.95 -39.22
CA ASP A 426 17.73 -17.31 -39.32
C ASP A 426 19.22 -17.36 -38.96
N ASP A 427 19.76 -16.32 -38.31
CA ASP A 427 21.14 -16.32 -37.80
C ASP A 427 21.27 -17.27 -36.61
N THR A 428 22.29 -18.12 -36.59
CA THR A 428 22.57 -19.02 -35.45
C THR A 428 23.83 -18.64 -34.68
N SER A 429 24.52 -17.58 -35.11
CA SER A 429 25.85 -17.18 -34.62
C SER A 429 25.93 -16.84 -33.12
N ARG A 430 24.82 -16.39 -32.52
CA ARG A 430 24.75 -15.97 -31.10
C ARG A 430 24.18 -17.02 -30.16
N ASN A 431 23.91 -18.24 -30.63
CA ASN A 431 23.30 -19.27 -29.81
C ASN A 431 24.27 -19.71 -28.71
N GLY A 432 23.89 -19.50 -27.44
CA GLY A 432 24.77 -19.67 -26.28
C GLY A 432 25.53 -18.41 -25.84
N GLU A 433 25.31 -17.25 -26.46
CA GLU A 433 25.86 -15.96 -26.00
C GLU A 433 25.29 -15.61 -24.62
N SER A 434 26.16 -15.29 -23.65
CA SER A 434 25.74 -14.84 -22.33
C SER A 434 25.57 -13.32 -22.31
N THR A 435 24.39 -12.85 -21.93
CA THR A 435 24.02 -11.43 -21.90
C THR A 435 23.39 -11.05 -20.55
N PRO A 436 23.21 -9.74 -20.25
CA PRO A 436 22.45 -9.30 -19.08
C PRO A 436 21.00 -9.81 -19.02
N PHE A 437 20.45 -10.26 -20.14
CA PHE A 437 19.06 -10.74 -20.29
C PHE A 437 18.98 -12.28 -20.33
N GLY A 438 20.06 -12.96 -19.95
CA GLY A 438 20.20 -14.42 -19.97
C GLY A 438 21.10 -14.94 -21.10
N ILE A 439 21.12 -16.25 -21.26
CA ILE A 439 21.78 -16.93 -22.37
C ILE A 439 20.85 -16.88 -23.59
N LEU A 440 21.36 -16.46 -24.74
CA LEU A 440 20.57 -16.36 -25.96
C LEU A 440 20.36 -17.74 -26.60
N GLU A 441 19.10 -18.05 -26.88
CA GLU A 441 18.66 -19.27 -27.54
C GLU A 441 17.62 -18.91 -28.61
N LYS A 442 17.68 -19.55 -29.78
CA LYS A 442 16.64 -19.35 -30.80
C LYS A 442 15.29 -19.88 -30.33
N ARG A 443 14.27 -19.02 -30.37
CA ARG A 443 12.91 -19.26 -29.84
C ARG A 443 11.82 -18.75 -30.80
N ASN A 444 12.12 -18.60 -32.09
CA ASN A 444 11.18 -18.20 -33.15
C ASN A 444 10.38 -19.37 -33.75
N GLY A 445 10.27 -20.49 -33.04
CA GLY A 445 9.54 -21.70 -33.45
C GLY A 445 10.25 -22.60 -34.46
N LYS A 446 11.35 -22.15 -35.09
CA LYS A 446 12.13 -22.96 -36.03
C LYS A 446 13.15 -23.83 -35.31
N THR A 447 13.51 -24.98 -35.88
CA THR A 447 14.71 -25.73 -35.49
C THR A 447 15.76 -25.71 -36.60
N TYR A 448 17.03 -25.69 -36.22
CA TYR A 448 18.18 -25.50 -37.10
C TYR A 448 19.11 -26.70 -37.00
N GLU A 449 19.26 -27.46 -38.08
CA GLU A 449 20.12 -28.64 -38.16
C GLU A 449 21.22 -28.45 -39.22
N TRP A 450 22.47 -28.73 -38.88
CA TRP A 450 23.59 -28.63 -39.79
C TRP A 450 23.93 -29.99 -40.40
N VAL A 451 23.58 -30.20 -41.68
CA VAL A 451 23.84 -31.44 -42.41
C VAL A 451 24.85 -31.17 -43.53
N SER A 452 26.03 -31.79 -43.43
CA SER A 452 27.11 -31.67 -44.43
C SER A 452 27.54 -30.22 -44.74
N GLY A 453 27.40 -29.31 -43.77
CA GLY A 453 27.74 -27.89 -43.91
C GLY A 453 26.61 -27.01 -44.47
N ALA A 454 25.43 -27.56 -44.74
CA ALA A 454 24.22 -26.79 -45.06
C ALA A 454 23.31 -26.67 -43.82
N LYS A 455 22.70 -25.49 -43.63
CA LYS A 455 21.71 -25.22 -42.58
C LYS A 455 20.33 -25.65 -43.08
N ASN A 456 19.81 -26.74 -42.53
CA ASN A 456 18.43 -27.17 -42.71
C ASN A 456 17.57 -26.47 -41.65
N ILE A 457 16.48 -25.85 -42.08
CA ILE A 457 15.56 -25.11 -41.21
C ILE A 457 14.21 -25.81 -41.24
N THR A 458 13.74 -26.29 -40.09
CA THR A 458 12.39 -26.86 -39.98
C THR A 458 11.35 -25.76 -39.93
N LYS A 459 10.16 -26.10 -40.41
CA LYS A 459 9.02 -25.20 -40.54
C LYS A 459 8.05 -25.51 -39.39
N PRO A 460 7.79 -24.59 -38.45
CA PRO A 460 6.85 -24.85 -37.38
C PRO A 460 5.43 -25.07 -37.90
N THR A 461 4.60 -25.73 -37.10
CA THR A 461 3.13 -25.64 -37.20
C THR A 461 2.64 -24.22 -36.85
N ALA A 462 1.37 -23.92 -37.11
CA ALA A 462 0.78 -22.63 -36.69
C ALA A 462 0.88 -22.47 -35.16
N ASP A 463 0.50 -23.50 -34.41
CA ASP A 463 0.50 -23.50 -32.94
C ASP A 463 1.92 -23.34 -32.35
N GLU A 464 2.94 -24.05 -32.88
CA GLU A 464 4.34 -23.88 -32.45
C GLU A 464 4.86 -22.47 -32.72
N ALA A 465 4.41 -21.84 -33.80
CA ALA A 465 4.76 -20.46 -34.12
C ALA A 465 4.04 -19.46 -33.18
N HIS A 466 2.73 -19.59 -32.96
CA HIS A 466 2.01 -18.76 -31.96
C HIS A 466 2.67 -18.85 -30.57
N GLN A 467 2.99 -20.07 -30.11
CA GLN A 467 3.64 -20.27 -28.82
C GLN A 467 5.07 -19.69 -28.76
N ALA A 468 5.79 -19.64 -29.88
CA ALA A 468 7.04 -18.89 -29.98
C ALA A 468 6.82 -17.37 -29.79
N GLY A 469 5.77 -16.80 -30.38
CA GLY A 469 5.35 -15.42 -30.12
C GLY A 469 5.00 -15.18 -28.65
N VAL A 470 4.17 -16.03 -28.06
CA VAL A 470 3.81 -15.99 -26.63
C VAL A 470 5.05 -15.99 -25.73
N SER A 471 6.06 -16.81 -26.06
CA SER A 471 7.32 -16.89 -25.31
C SER A 471 8.12 -15.58 -25.31
N ALA A 472 8.01 -14.77 -26.37
CA ALA A 472 8.68 -13.49 -26.50
C ALA A 472 8.09 -12.42 -25.57
N CYS A 473 6.75 -12.33 -25.52
CA CYS A 473 6.05 -11.42 -24.62
C CYS A 473 6.24 -11.83 -23.16
N THR A 474 6.20 -13.13 -22.87
CA THR A 474 6.51 -13.68 -21.53
C THR A 474 7.93 -13.33 -21.10
N TRP A 475 8.91 -13.47 -22.00
CA TRP A 475 10.29 -13.08 -21.71
C TRP A 475 10.43 -11.58 -21.41
N LEU A 476 9.71 -10.74 -22.15
CA LEU A 476 9.81 -9.28 -22.02
C LEU A 476 9.14 -8.76 -20.73
N GLN A 477 8.00 -9.33 -20.34
CA GLN A 477 7.39 -9.11 -19.01
C GLN A 477 8.39 -9.49 -17.90
N ALA A 478 9.02 -10.66 -18.00
CA ALA A 478 10.02 -11.08 -17.02
C ALA A 478 11.27 -10.18 -16.97
N GLN A 479 11.70 -9.56 -18.10
CA GLN A 479 12.79 -8.58 -18.07
C GLN A 479 12.37 -7.26 -17.38
N TYR A 480 11.10 -6.86 -17.51
CA TYR A 480 10.55 -5.67 -16.85
C TYR A 480 10.42 -5.90 -15.33
N GLU A 481 9.85 -7.03 -14.92
CA GLU A 481 9.74 -7.42 -13.50
C GLU A 481 11.10 -7.56 -12.81
N ALA A 482 12.13 -8.02 -13.54
CA ALA A 482 13.50 -8.09 -13.05
C ALA A 482 14.22 -6.73 -12.99
N GLY A 483 13.64 -5.67 -13.57
CA GLY A 483 14.29 -4.35 -13.72
C GLY A 483 15.45 -4.35 -14.73
N SER A 484 15.56 -5.37 -15.59
CA SER A 484 16.57 -5.46 -16.66
C SER A 484 16.23 -4.51 -17.83
N VAL A 485 14.95 -4.22 -18.04
CA VAL A 485 14.46 -3.14 -18.91
C VAL A 485 13.61 -2.18 -18.09
N ASP A 486 13.71 -0.88 -18.36
CA ASP A 486 12.97 0.16 -17.63
C ASP A 486 11.47 0.13 -17.98
N ASN A 487 11.16 -0.21 -19.24
CA ASN A 487 9.81 -0.33 -19.78
C ASN A 487 9.86 -1.00 -21.17
N ALA A 488 8.76 -1.57 -21.63
CA ALA A 488 8.60 -1.95 -23.03
C ALA A 488 7.12 -1.95 -23.45
N TYR A 489 6.85 -1.96 -24.75
CA TYR A 489 5.50 -2.09 -25.30
C TYR A 489 5.46 -3.04 -26.50
N THR A 490 4.33 -3.73 -26.67
CA THR A 490 3.96 -4.48 -27.88
C THR A 490 2.58 -4.01 -28.33
N VAL A 491 2.51 -3.43 -29.53
CA VAL A 491 1.28 -2.90 -30.15
C VAL A 491 1.02 -3.67 -31.44
N PHE A 492 -0.16 -4.31 -31.54
CA PHE A 492 -0.50 -5.16 -32.69
C PHE A 492 -0.83 -4.34 -33.93
N ALA A 493 -0.24 -4.70 -35.07
CA ALA A 493 -0.46 -4.02 -36.35
C ALA A 493 -1.34 -4.86 -37.29
N HIS A 494 -2.18 -4.18 -38.08
CA HIS A 494 -3.01 -4.75 -39.15
C HIS A 494 -3.75 -6.08 -38.82
N PRO A 495 -4.48 -6.23 -37.69
CA PRO A 495 -4.98 -7.53 -37.20
C PRO A 495 -5.65 -8.46 -38.22
N GLU A 496 -6.39 -7.90 -39.18
CA GLU A 496 -7.17 -8.64 -40.19
C GLU A 496 -6.46 -8.78 -41.56
N ARG A 497 -5.25 -8.22 -41.76
CA ARG A 497 -4.54 -8.22 -43.06
C ARG A 497 -4.33 -9.63 -43.63
N ARG A 498 -4.46 -10.65 -42.77
CA ARG A 498 -4.11 -12.05 -43.03
C ARG A 498 -5.29 -13.01 -42.85
N GLY A 499 -6.50 -12.46 -42.69
CA GLY A 499 -7.74 -13.22 -42.51
C GLY A 499 -7.91 -13.77 -41.09
N ALA A 500 -8.80 -14.74 -40.92
CA ALA A 500 -8.96 -15.44 -39.65
C ALA A 500 -7.76 -16.36 -39.36
N TRP A 501 -7.60 -16.76 -38.10
CA TRP A 501 -6.69 -17.85 -37.73
C TRP A 501 -7.09 -19.18 -38.39
N ASP A 502 -6.12 -19.89 -38.97
CA ASP A 502 -6.28 -21.22 -39.56
C ASP A 502 -5.15 -22.15 -39.10
N PRO A 503 -5.37 -23.02 -38.09
CA PRO A 503 -4.33 -23.91 -37.58
C PRO A 503 -3.87 -24.97 -38.61
N GLY A 504 -4.60 -25.14 -39.72
CA GLY A 504 -4.21 -26.00 -40.83
C GLY A 504 -3.20 -25.35 -41.80
N LYS A 505 -2.95 -24.04 -41.70
CA LYS A 505 -2.03 -23.30 -42.57
C LYS A 505 -0.58 -23.45 -42.10
N ALA A 506 0.32 -23.82 -43.01
CA ALA A 506 1.73 -24.03 -42.67
C ALA A 506 2.47 -22.70 -42.37
N SER A 507 2.83 -22.46 -41.10
CA SER A 507 3.33 -21.17 -40.57
C SER A 507 4.52 -20.55 -41.33
N SER A 508 5.34 -21.38 -41.97
CA SER A 508 6.54 -20.98 -42.71
C SER A 508 6.34 -20.07 -43.93
N VAL A 509 5.10 -19.75 -44.27
CA VAL A 509 4.74 -18.86 -45.37
C VAL A 509 3.64 -17.94 -44.87
N VAL A 510 4.06 -16.80 -44.32
CA VAL A 510 3.25 -15.59 -44.14
C VAL A 510 1.81 -15.83 -43.65
N ASP A 511 1.71 -15.81 -42.32
CA ASP A 511 0.60 -15.30 -41.52
C ASP A 511 -0.73 -16.05 -41.58
N THR A 512 -1.05 -16.75 -40.51
CA THR A 512 -2.43 -16.80 -39.99
C THR A 512 -2.75 -15.50 -39.29
N GLY A 513 -3.97 -14.97 -39.41
CA GLY A 513 -4.35 -13.76 -38.67
C GLY A 513 -4.62 -14.03 -37.18
N TYR A 514 -4.93 -12.98 -36.44
CA TYR A 514 -5.21 -13.08 -35.00
C TYR A 514 -6.68 -13.42 -34.72
N ASN A 515 -6.92 -14.17 -33.65
CA ASN A 515 -8.22 -14.25 -32.98
C ASN A 515 -8.19 -13.47 -31.65
N VAL A 516 -9.36 -13.16 -31.08
CA VAL A 516 -9.46 -12.37 -29.84
C VAL A 516 -8.83 -13.08 -28.64
N GLU A 517 -8.82 -14.41 -28.65
CA GLU A 517 -8.16 -15.25 -27.65
C GLU A 517 -6.65 -15.00 -27.59
N HIS A 518 -5.97 -14.84 -28.73
CA HIS A 518 -4.53 -14.58 -28.77
C HIS A 518 -4.22 -13.21 -28.14
N PHE A 519 -4.97 -12.16 -28.47
CA PHE A 519 -4.76 -10.83 -27.87
C PHE A 519 -4.97 -10.83 -26.35
N ARG A 520 -5.92 -11.63 -25.85
CA ARG A 520 -6.10 -11.84 -24.41
C ARG A 520 -4.93 -12.60 -23.81
N GLU A 521 -4.50 -13.72 -24.41
CA GLU A 521 -3.36 -14.50 -23.94
C GLU A 521 -2.07 -13.65 -23.85
N TYR A 522 -1.79 -12.83 -24.86
CA TYR A 522 -0.67 -11.88 -24.84
C TYR A 522 -0.79 -10.83 -23.72
N ASN A 523 -1.99 -10.32 -23.44
CA ASN A 523 -2.22 -9.32 -22.39
C ASN A 523 -2.26 -9.94 -20.98
N ASP A 524 -2.82 -11.14 -20.82
CA ASP A 524 -2.88 -11.87 -19.54
C ASP A 524 -1.47 -12.33 -19.09
N LEU A 525 -0.59 -12.68 -20.04
CA LEU A 525 0.79 -13.10 -19.77
C LEU A 525 1.80 -11.95 -19.65
N ALA A 526 1.50 -10.79 -20.23
CA ALA A 526 2.38 -9.62 -20.23
C ALA A 526 1.58 -8.30 -20.10
N PRO A 527 0.83 -8.09 -18.99
CA PRO A 527 -0.14 -7.01 -18.88
C PRO A 527 0.47 -5.60 -18.88
N ASP A 528 1.73 -5.48 -18.44
CA ASP A 528 2.46 -4.21 -18.44
C ASP A 528 3.04 -3.85 -19.81
N ILE A 529 3.14 -4.82 -20.73
CA ILE A 529 3.87 -4.72 -22.01
C ILE A 529 2.94 -4.79 -23.23
N CYS A 530 2.01 -5.74 -23.24
CA CYS A 530 1.14 -6.02 -24.39
C CYS A 530 -0.14 -5.20 -24.30
N PHE A 531 -0.19 -4.05 -24.99
CA PHE A 531 -1.36 -3.16 -24.96
C PHE A 531 -1.67 -2.53 -26.32
N GLY A 532 -2.97 -2.48 -26.64
CA GLY A 532 -3.50 -1.69 -27.75
C GLY A 532 -3.19 -2.24 -29.15
N PHE A 533 -3.53 -1.40 -30.14
CA PHE A 533 -3.47 -1.69 -31.56
C PHE A 533 -3.00 -0.44 -32.29
N ASP A 534 -2.25 -0.62 -33.38
CA ASP A 534 -1.66 0.48 -34.18
C ASP A 534 -2.75 1.44 -34.71
N ALA A 535 -3.85 0.84 -35.15
CA ALA A 535 -5.06 1.53 -35.57
C ALA A 535 -6.31 0.73 -35.17
N ALA A 536 -7.50 1.19 -35.56
CA ALA A 536 -8.75 0.47 -35.29
C ALA A 536 -8.69 -0.98 -35.79
N PRO A 537 -9.26 -1.97 -35.08
CA PRO A 537 -9.35 -3.35 -35.58
C PRO A 537 -9.99 -3.39 -36.96
N GLY A 538 -9.28 -3.90 -37.96
CA GLY A 538 -9.72 -3.84 -39.36
C GLY A 538 -8.64 -4.19 -40.40
N HIS A 539 -9.06 -4.40 -41.63
CA HIS A 539 -8.19 -4.68 -42.78
C HIS A 539 -7.62 -3.39 -43.41
N GLN A 540 -6.42 -2.99 -42.97
CA GLN A 540 -5.76 -1.74 -43.37
C GLN A 540 -4.88 -1.79 -44.64
N ALA A 541 -4.78 -2.95 -45.31
CA ALA A 541 -3.83 -3.16 -46.41
C ALA A 541 -4.28 -2.64 -47.80
N SER A 542 -4.99 -1.49 -47.87
CA SER A 542 -5.40 -0.89 -49.15
C SER A 542 -4.58 0.34 -49.51
N GLY A 543 -3.94 0.32 -50.68
CA GLY A 543 -3.26 1.49 -51.27
C GLY A 543 -4.20 2.61 -51.73
N ILE A 544 -5.51 2.49 -51.49
CA ILE A 544 -6.52 3.50 -51.82
C ILE A 544 -7.40 3.75 -50.59
N ARG A 545 -7.31 4.96 -50.03
CA ARG A 545 -8.17 5.43 -48.93
C ARG A 545 -9.63 5.46 -49.42
N GLY A 546 -10.42 4.41 -49.11
CA GLY A 546 -11.83 4.27 -49.48
C GLY A 546 -12.14 3.48 -50.77
N GLY A 547 -11.28 2.55 -51.19
CA GLY A 547 -11.55 1.67 -52.34
C GLY A 547 -12.55 0.54 -52.03
N TYR A 548 -13.82 0.70 -52.40
CA TYR A 548 -14.86 -0.32 -52.25
C TYR A 548 -14.94 -1.25 -53.48
N ASP A 549 -14.81 -2.56 -53.30
CA ASP A 549 -15.27 -3.56 -54.29
C ASP A 549 -15.96 -4.78 -53.64
N ALA A 550 -16.55 -5.63 -54.49
CA ALA A 550 -17.44 -6.72 -54.09
C ALA A 550 -16.75 -7.93 -53.41
N ALA A 551 -15.43 -7.91 -53.21
CA ALA A 551 -14.71 -8.95 -52.46
C ALA A 551 -14.67 -8.69 -50.94
N SER A 552 -15.14 -7.52 -50.49
CA SER A 552 -15.10 -7.06 -49.09
C SER A 552 -16.16 -7.74 -48.21
N TYR A 553 -15.78 -8.65 -47.31
CA TYR A 553 -16.69 -9.28 -46.34
C TYR A 553 -16.81 -8.42 -45.06
N GLU A 554 -17.99 -7.85 -44.81
CA GLU A 554 -18.52 -7.29 -43.53
C GLU A 554 -17.59 -6.43 -42.62
N GLY A 555 -16.49 -5.88 -43.13
CA GLY A 555 -15.52 -5.08 -42.35
C GLY A 555 -15.78 -3.57 -42.33
N THR A 556 -15.25 -2.89 -41.30
CA THR A 556 -15.16 -1.42 -41.24
C THR A 556 -13.73 -0.99 -41.58
N TYR A 557 -13.54 -0.14 -42.59
CA TYR A 557 -12.20 0.16 -43.12
C TYR A 557 -11.75 1.58 -42.76
N GLY A 558 -10.62 1.74 -42.08
CA GLY A 558 -10.09 3.04 -41.67
C GLY A 558 -8.58 3.07 -41.40
N GLY A 559 -7.96 4.16 -41.87
CA GLY A 559 -6.59 4.65 -41.70
C GLY A 559 -6.48 6.07 -42.25
#